data_AF-A0AAD7BRD5-F1
#
_entry.id   AF-A0AAD7BRD5-F1
#
_cell.length_a   1.000
_cell.length_b   1.000
_cell.length_c   1.000
_cell.angle_alpha   90.00
_cell.angle_beta   90.00
_cell.angle_gamma   90.00
#
_symmetry.space_group_name_H-M   'P 1'
#
loop_
_entity.id
_entity.type
_entity.pdbx_description
1 polymer ?
#
loop_
_entity_poly.entity_id
_entity_poly.type
_entity_poly.pdbx_seq_one_letter_code
_entity_poly.pdbx_strand_id
1 'polypeptide(L)'
;MPEPLPPNTFTAHTPAWNAYNSCVDLEALASWGAFVQDLDPRIGNPSLEAFMFQNPPEVAGRTLGYALRFAPNDTGRNCVAREVNACNGDIESLAGLAHLYIYGLIRVFRNPKGPTPTITADQSPDVTFDQQANIHKISLITPGAQPTSLRKKLLYRDQYRCVLTGLIDRASLDKAEETPELFPDLASLVAPQAPAVPGELLSDLEVAHIISQSLTDGIGGLSEAATAKLDWASSASAILDRFSGIDIKLLLGGTNLHSAINGFMASLEAHALFDRLDFCLIQARVHSF
;
A
#
# COMPACT_ATOMS: atom_id res chain seq x y z
N MET A 1 -14.22 6.11 7.40
CA MET A 1 -14.27 4.89 8.23
C MET A 1 -15.55 4.92 9.03
N PRO A 2 -16.50 4.01 8.77
CA PRO A 2 -17.85 4.12 9.34
C PRO A 2 -17.94 3.64 10.80
N GLU A 3 -17.04 2.77 11.26
CA GLU A 3 -17.16 2.18 12.60
C GLU A 3 -16.50 3.07 13.68
N PRO A 4 -17.20 3.38 14.77
CA PRO A 4 -16.65 4.12 15.90
C PRO A 4 -15.50 3.38 16.57
N LEU A 5 -14.64 4.09 17.30
CA LEU A 5 -13.61 3.41 18.08
C LEU A 5 -14.27 2.51 19.14
N PRO A 6 -13.93 1.21 19.20
CA PRO A 6 -14.43 0.32 20.24
C PRO A 6 -13.86 0.71 21.62
N PRO A 7 -14.39 0.14 22.72
CA PRO A 7 -13.83 0.36 24.04
C PRO A 7 -12.32 0.09 24.11
N ASN A 8 -11.61 0.90 24.89
CA ASN A 8 -10.16 0.78 25.05
C ASN A 8 -9.81 -0.55 25.72
N THR A 9 -9.14 -1.43 24.98
CA THR A 9 -8.69 -2.76 25.43
C THR A 9 -7.22 -2.78 25.84
N PHE A 10 -6.50 -1.65 25.75
CA PHE A 10 -5.11 -1.58 26.18
C PHE A 10 -5.02 -1.62 27.71
N THR A 11 -3.91 -2.15 28.23
CA THR A 11 -3.64 -2.15 29.67
C THR A 11 -3.62 -0.71 30.20
N ALA A 12 -4.40 -0.45 31.25
CA ALA A 12 -4.51 0.88 31.84
C ALA A 12 -3.14 1.48 32.17
N HIS A 13 -3.01 2.79 32.01
CA HIS A 13 -1.79 3.56 32.27
C HIS A 13 -0.57 3.21 31.39
N THR A 14 -0.73 2.39 30.34
CA THR A 14 0.30 2.24 29.32
C THR A 14 0.29 3.42 28.33
N PRO A 15 1.40 3.68 27.62
CA PRO A 15 1.42 4.70 26.57
C PRO A 15 0.36 4.49 25.49
N ALA A 16 0.09 3.23 25.11
CA ALA A 16 -0.95 2.88 24.15
C ALA A 16 -2.36 3.18 24.68
N TRP A 17 -2.61 2.96 25.98
CA TRP A 17 -3.88 3.30 26.62
C TRP A 17 -4.12 4.82 26.63
N ASN A 18 -3.12 5.61 27.01
CA ASN A 18 -3.21 7.08 26.99
C ASN A 18 -3.47 7.60 25.58
N ALA A 19 -2.67 7.14 24.61
CA ALA A 19 -2.80 7.54 23.21
C ALA A 19 -4.18 7.20 22.64
N TYR A 20 -4.68 5.99 22.94
CA TYR A 20 -6.00 5.57 22.47
C TYR A 20 -7.12 6.43 23.06
N ASN A 21 -7.04 6.82 24.34
CA ASN A 21 -8.01 7.74 24.93
C ASN A 21 -7.97 9.12 24.26
N SER A 22 -6.78 9.66 23.94
CA SER A 22 -6.68 10.89 23.15
C SER A 22 -7.35 10.77 21.78
N CYS A 23 -7.32 9.58 21.16
CA CYS A 23 -8.01 9.32 19.90
C CYS A 23 -9.54 9.29 20.07
N VAL A 24 -10.02 8.72 21.19
CA VAL A 24 -11.45 8.69 21.54
C VAL A 24 -11.95 10.11 21.84
N ASP A 25 -11.19 10.90 22.59
CA ASP A 25 -11.50 12.30 22.89
C ASP A 25 -11.58 13.13 21.60
N LEU A 26 -10.64 12.91 20.67
CA LEU A 26 -10.63 13.54 19.35
C LEU A 26 -11.82 13.11 18.49
N GLU A 27 -12.20 11.83 18.51
CA GLU A 27 -13.36 11.32 17.77
C GLU A 27 -14.67 11.96 18.27
N ALA A 28 -14.78 12.21 19.58
CA ALA A 28 -15.96 12.79 20.21
C ALA A 28 -16.15 14.29 19.93
N LEU A 29 -15.18 14.97 19.31
CA LEU A 29 -15.30 16.39 18.97
C LEU A 29 -16.32 16.60 17.85
N ALA A 30 -17.28 17.50 18.09
CA ALA A 30 -18.36 17.79 17.12
C ALA A 30 -17.87 18.47 15.84
N SER A 31 -16.83 19.32 15.92
CA SER A 31 -16.26 20.01 14.76
C SER A 31 -14.89 20.61 15.09
N TRP A 32 -14.13 21.00 14.06
CA TRP A 32 -12.92 21.81 14.20
C TRP A 32 -13.21 23.28 14.53
N GLY A 33 -14.48 23.71 14.54
CA GLY A 33 -14.90 25.11 14.45
C GLY A 33 -14.40 26.02 15.57
N ALA A 34 -14.15 25.50 16.77
CA ALA A 34 -13.56 26.28 17.86
C ALA A 34 -12.08 26.64 17.63
N PHE A 35 -11.37 25.91 16.76
CA PHE A 35 -9.93 26.07 16.51
C PHE A 35 -9.65 26.84 15.23
N VAL A 36 -10.46 26.60 14.19
CA VAL A 36 -10.31 27.31 12.90
C VAL A 36 -10.58 28.81 13.03
N GLN A 37 -11.36 29.23 14.04
CA GLN A 37 -11.66 30.63 14.32
C GLN A 37 -10.48 31.40 14.97
N ASP A 38 -9.54 30.70 15.60
CA ASP A 38 -8.36 31.29 16.25
C ASP A 38 -7.13 31.35 15.32
N LEU A 39 -7.20 30.79 14.11
CA LEU A 39 -6.16 30.92 13.10
C LEU A 39 -6.16 32.35 12.55
N ASP A 40 -5.01 33.04 12.62
CA ASP A 40 -4.91 34.47 12.28
C ASP A 40 -5.33 34.74 10.82
N PRO A 41 -6.44 35.46 10.58
CA PRO A 41 -6.92 35.74 9.22
C PRO A 41 -5.99 36.64 8.39
N ARG A 42 -4.86 37.11 8.96
CA ARG A 42 -3.88 37.98 8.30
C ARG A 42 -2.72 37.23 7.63
N ILE A 43 -2.60 35.92 7.83
CA ILE A 43 -1.60 35.08 7.16
C ILE A 43 -2.27 34.42 5.95
N GLY A 44 -1.59 34.42 4.80
CA GLY A 44 -2.24 34.43 3.49
C GLY A 44 -2.93 33.13 3.06
N ASN A 45 -4.07 33.33 2.39
CA ASN A 45 -4.80 32.38 1.53
C ASN A 45 -5.44 31.16 2.25
N PRO A 46 -6.74 31.25 2.64
CA PRO A 46 -7.48 30.19 3.35
C PRO A 46 -7.71 28.90 2.53
N SER A 47 -7.10 28.75 1.37
CA SER A 47 -7.22 27.57 0.50
C SER A 47 -6.14 26.51 0.71
N LEU A 48 -5.03 26.85 1.40
CA LEU A 48 -3.94 25.90 1.71
C LEU A 48 -3.86 25.53 3.20
N GLU A 49 -4.35 26.40 4.08
CA GLU A 49 -4.44 26.20 5.54
C GLU A 49 -5.82 25.60 5.89
N ALA A 50 -5.99 24.32 6.23
CA ALA A 50 -5.06 23.22 6.32
C ALA A 50 -5.80 21.99 5.78
N PHE A 51 -5.29 21.38 4.71
CA PHE A 51 -5.88 20.16 4.15
C PHE A 51 -6.10 19.08 5.23
N MET A 52 -5.31 19.09 6.31
CA MET A 52 -5.51 18.22 7.47
C MET A 52 -6.89 18.34 8.13
N PHE A 53 -7.55 19.50 8.06
CA PHE A 53 -8.91 19.71 8.59
C PHE A 53 -10.04 19.31 7.62
N GLN A 54 -9.71 18.86 6.39
CA GLN A 54 -10.73 18.34 5.46
C GLN A 54 -11.37 17.06 5.98
N ASN A 55 -10.64 16.29 6.78
CA ASN A 55 -11.20 15.15 7.50
C ASN A 55 -11.83 15.65 8.80
N PRO A 56 -13.07 15.30 9.13
CA PRO A 56 -13.69 15.70 10.40
C PRO A 56 -12.94 15.07 11.60
N PRO A 57 -13.08 15.63 12.82
CA PRO A 57 -12.40 15.12 14.02
C PRO A 57 -12.66 13.63 14.26
N GLU A 58 -13.90 13.20 14.00
CA GLU A 58 -14.32 11.80 14.00
C GLU A 58 -13.41 10.91 13.15
N VAL A 59 -13.12 11.31 11.90
CA VAL A 59 -12.25 10.55 11.00
C VAL A 59 -10.79 10.60 11.46
N ALA A 60 -10.33 11.73 12.00
CA ALA A 60 -8.97 11.86 12.52
C ALA A 60 -8.74 10.96 13.74
N GLY A 61 -9.63 11.02 14.73
CA GLY A 61 -9.63 10.17 15.92
C GLY A 61 -9.66 8.69 15.55
N ARG A 62 -10.58 8.28 14.68
CA ARG A 62 -10.65 6.90 14.18
C ARG A 62 -9.38 6.46 13.48
N THR A 63 -8.79 7.31 12.64
CA THR A 63 -7.54 6.97 11.91
C THR A 63 -6.43 6.61 12.90
N LEU A 64 -6.18 7.47 13.88
CA LEU A 64 -5.12 7.25 14.87
C LEU A 64 -5.44 6.07 15.80
N GLY A 65 -6.69 5.96 16.27
CA GLY A 65 -7.11 4.87 17.14
C GLY A 65 -7.03 3.50 16.46
N TYR A 66 -7.43 3.40 15.19
CA TYR A 66 -7.28 2.16 14.42
C TYR A 66 -5.83 1.89 14.03
N ALA A 67 -5.01 2.91 13.77
CA ALA A 67 -3.57 2.73 13.60
C ALA A 67 -2.94 2.08 14.84
N LEU A 68 -3.32 2.49 16.06
CA LEU A 68 -2.86 1.83 17.30
C LEU A 68 -3.29 0.36 17.39
N ARG A 69 -4.55 0.07 17.05
CA ARG A 69 -5.11 -1.29 17.17
C ARG A 69 -4.51 -2.23 16.13
N PHE A 70 -4.38 -1.77 14.90
CA PHE A 70 -3.96 -2.57 13.75
C PHE A 70 -2.50 -2.36 13.35
N ALA A 71 -1.70 -1.71 14.20
CA ALA A 71 -0.25 -1.70 14.04
C ALA A 71 0.26 -3.15 13.91
N PRO A 72 1.11 -3.45 12.91
CA PRO A 72 1.50 -4.82 12.55
C PRO A 72 2.35 -5.50 13.62
N ASN A 73 3.00 -4.73 14.49
CA ASN A 73 3.77 -5.22 15.61
C ASN A 73 3.84 -4.16 16.73
N ASP A 74 4.41 -4.55 17.87
CA ASP A 74 4.49 -3.66 19.03
C ASP A 74 5.44 -2.49 18.82
N THR A 75 6.48 -2.62 17.99
CA THR A 75 7.35 -1.50 17.62
C THR A 75 6.54 -0.40 16.94
N GLY A 76 5.78 -0.76 15.90
CA GLY A 76 4.90 0.17 15.20
C GLY A 76 3.83 0.78 16.11
N ARG A 77 3.21 -0.05 16.95
CA ARG A 77 2.22 0.39 17.94
C ARG A 77 2.80 1.42 18.91
N ASN A 78 4.00 1.16 19.43
CA ASN A 78 4.69 2.04 20.36
C ASN A 78 5.10 3.36 19.68
N CYS A 79 5.48 3.32 18.40
CA CYS A 79 5.72 4.53 17.61
C CYS A 79 4.47 5.40 17.50
N VAL A 80 3.33 4.83 17.07
CA VAL A 80 2.05 5.54 16.96
C VAL A 80 1.65 6.10 18.33
N ALA A 81 1.73 5.30 19.39
CA ALA A 81 1.37 5.72 20.75
C ALA A 81 2.23 6.89 21.23
N ARG A 82 3.55 6.84 20.98
CA ARG A 82 4.47 7.92 21.32
C ARG A 82 4.13 9.20 20.55
N GLU A 83 3.82 9.11 19.27
CA GLU A 83 3.50 10.26 18.41
C GLU A 83 2.21 10.94 18.85
N VAL A 84 1.15 10.16 19.10
CA VAL A 84 -0.12 10.69 19.63
C VAL A 84 0.08 11.34 20.99
N ASN A 85 0.81 10.68 21.91
CA ASN A 85 1.08 11.26 23.23
C ASN A 85 1.95 12.52 23.14
N ALA A 86 2.87 12.61 22.17
CA ALA A 86 3.71 13.78 21.96
C ALA A 86 2.92 15.01 21.48
N CYS A 87 1.75 14.81 20.87
CA CYS A 87 0.81 15.90 20.62
C CYS A 87 0.27 16.51 21.93
N ASN A 88 0.33 15.79 23.06
CA ASN A 88 -0.10 16.27 24.37
C ASN A 88 -1.55 16.81 24.39
N GLY A 89 -2.44 16.16 23.64
CA GLY A 89 -3.84 16.60 23.48
C GLY A 89 -4.03 17.83 22.59
N ASP A 90 -2.97 18.38 21.98
CA ASP A 90 -3.06 19.48 21.04
C ASP A 90 -3.80 19.06 19.77
N ILE A 91 -4.97 19.63 19.55
CA ILE A 91 -5.92 19.21 18.52
C ILE A 91 -5.37 19.47 17.12
N GLU A 92 -4.66 20.59 16.92
CA GLU A 92 -4.02 20.91 15.65
C GLU A 92 -2.94 19.87 15.30
N SER A 93 -2.08 19.51 16.26
CA SER A 93 -1.07 18.46 16.06
C SER A 93 -1.68 17.09 15.80
N LEU A 94 -2.76 16.74 16.51
CA LEU A 94 -3.46 15.48 16.30
C LEU A 94 -4.13 15.42 14.92
N ALA A 95 -4.71 16.52 14.45
CA ALA A 95 -5.25 16.63 13.09
C ALA A 95 -4.13 16.46 12.05
N GLY A 96 -2.99 17.13 12.24
CA GLY A 96 -1.81 16.99 11.40
C GLY A 96 -1.27 15.56 11.37
N LEU A 97 -1.19 14.89 12.52
CA LEU A 97 -0.76 13.50 12.62
C LEU A 97 -1.75 12.59 11.89
N ALA A 98 -3.05 12.75 12.10
CA ALA A 98 -4.06 11.95 11.40
C ALA A 98 -3.97 12.14 9.88
N HIS A 99 -3.76 13.37 9.41
CA HIS A 99 -3.54 13.66 7.99
C HIS A 99 -2.31 12.92 7.43
N LEU A 100 -1.20 12.91 8.16
CA LEU A 100 -0.01 12.16 7.75
C LEU A 100 -0.27 10.65 7.66
N TYR A 101 -1.05 10.07 8.57
CA TYR A 101 -1.45 8.65 8.46
C TYR A 101 -2.41 8.43 7.27
N ILE A 102 -3.37 9.31 7.03
CA ILE A 102 -4.28 9.17 5.87
C ILE A 102 -3.51 9.25 4.56
N TYR A 103 -2.65 10.25 4.40
CA TYR A 103 -1.98 10.53 3.13
C TYR A 103 -0.64 9.81 2.96
N GLY A 104 0.05 9.50 4.05
CA GLY A 104 1.33 8.79 4.06
C GLY A 104 1.22 7.28 4.23
N LEU A 105 0.15 6.78 4.85
CA LEU A 105 -0.08 5.34 5.05
C LEU A 105 -1.27 4.81 4.25
N ILE A 106 -2.46 5.37 4.39
CA ILE A 106 -3.65 4.78 3.74
C ILE A 106 -3.65 5.04 2.24
N ARG A 107 -3.36 6.28 1.84
CA ARG A 107 -3.41 6.72 0.45
C ARG A 107 -2.36 6.02 -0.42
N VAL A 108 -1.24 5.58 0.12
CA VAL A 108 -0.20 4.91 -0.70
C VAL A 108 -0.62 3.52 -1.18
N PHE A 109 -1.54 2.87 -0.46
CA PHE A 109 -2.15 1.61 -0.88
C PHE A 109 -3.41 1.81 -1.74
N ARG A 110 -4.02 3.01 -1.70
CA ARG A 110 -5.22 3.32 -2.47
C ARG A 110 -4.86 3.99 -3.79
N ASN A 111 -5.32 3.39 -4.90
CA ASN A 111 -5.13 3.96 -6.23
C ASN A 111 -6.48 4.28 -6.91
N PRO A 112 -7.10 5.45 -6.60
CA PRO A 112 -8.41 5.78 -7.14
C PRO A 112 -8.36 6.21 -8.62
N LYS A 113 -7.17 6.42 -9.19
CA LYS A 113 -7.02 6.84 -10.59
C LYS A 113 -7.10 5.67 -11.59
N GLY A 114 -7.34 4.45 -11.09
CA GLY A 114 -7.38 3.24 -11.89
C GLY A 114 -5.99 2.65 -12.11
N PRO A 115 -5.89 1.48 -12.76
CA PRO A 115 -4.65 0.74 -12.96
C PRO A 115 -3.52 1.65 -13.44
N THR A 116 -2.32 1.48 -12.88
CA THR A 116 -1.10 2.09 -13.45
C THR A 116 -1.06 1.71 -14.94
N PRO A 117 -0.81 2.64 -15.88
CA PRO A 117 -0.98 2.39 -17.32
C PRO A 117 -0.41 1.04 -17.72
N THR A 118 -1.30 0.17 -18.20
CA THR A 118 -0.96 -1.19 -18.62
C THR A 118 0.10 -1.07 -19.71
N ILE A 119 1.26 -1.69 -19.49
CA ILE A 119 2.17 -1.95 -20.60
C ILE A 119 1.42 -2.94 -21.49
N THR A 120 0.99 -2.50 -22.67
CA THR A 120 0.30 -3.35 -23.63
C THR A 120 1.14 -4.58 -23.95
N ALA A 121 0.49 -5.73 -24.13
CA ALA A 121 1.14 -7.01 -24.44
C ALA A 121 2.08 -6.90 -25.67
N ASP A 122 1.74 -6.02 -26.62
CA ASP A 122 2.49 -5.69 -27.84
C ASP A 122 3.87 -5.06 -27.58
N GLN A 123 4.16 -4.63 -26.35
CA GLN A 123 5.47 -4.10 -25.94
C GLN A 123 6.33 -5.11 -25.17
N SER A 124 5.94 -6.38 -25.13
CA SER A 124 6.81 -7.43 -24.60
C SER A 124 7.86 -7.82 -25.66
N PRO A 125 9.16 -7.52 -25.46
CA PRO A 125 10.17 -7.93 -26.42
C PRO A 125 10.29 -9.45 -26.45
N ASP A 126 10.43 -10.00 -27.65
CA ASP A 126 10.79 -11.39 -27.94
C ASP A 126 11.96 -11.81 -27.04
N VAL A 127 11.76 -12.89 -26.28
CA VAL A 127 12.75 -13.34 -25.30
C VAL A 127 13.55 -14.46 -25.95
N THR A 128 14.85 -14.25 -26.11
CA THR A 128 15.76 -15.32 -26.51
C THR A 128 16.10 -16.20 -25.30
N PHE A 129 16.40 -17.47 -25.56
CA PHE A 129 16.73 -18.50 -24.57
C PHE A 129 17.74 -18.05 -23.49
N ASP A 130 18.74 -17.24 -23.87
CA ASP A 130 19.77 -16.72 -22.96
C ASP A 130 19.24 -15.71 -21.92
N GLN A 131 18.15 -14.99 -22.21
CA GLN A 131 17.50 -14.11 -21.25
C GLN A 131 16.67 -14.91 -20.23
N GLN A 132 16.10 -16.06 -20.62
CA GLN A 132 15.35 -16.97 -19.74
C GLN A 132 16.26 -17.68 -18.72
N ALA A 133 17.44 -18.13 -19.14
CA ALA A 133 18.43 -18.74 -18.24
C ALA A 133 18.97 -17.75 -17.20
N ASN A 134 19.01 -16.45 -17.53
CA ASN A 134 19.30 -15.39 -16.58
C ASN A 134 18.12 -15.05 -15.66
N ILE A 135 16.87 -15.26 -16.10
CA ILE A 135 15.66 -15.14 -15.25
C ILE A 135 15.69 -16.15 -14.10
N HIS A 136 16.17 -17.37 -14.34
CA HIS A 136 16.41 -18.39 -13.30
C HIS A 136 17.43 -17.95 -12.22
N LYS A 137 18.30 -16.98 -12.53
CA LYS A 137 19.27 -16.36 -11.60
C LYS A 137 18.79 -15.03 -11.02
N ILE A 138 17.57 -14.57 -11.34
CA ILE A 138 17.06 -13.30 -10.82
C ILE A 138 16.84 -13.46 -9.31
N SER A 139 17.72 -12.84 -8.54
CA SER A 139 17.39 -12.45 -7.18
C SER A 139 16.12 -11.60 -7.23
N LEU A 140 15.03 -12.11 -6.64
CA LEU A 140 13.77 -11.38 -6.44
C LEU A 140 13.98 -10.05 -5.69
N ILE A 141 15.17 -9.88 -5.09
CA ILE A 141 15.62 -8.72 -4.33
C ILE A 141 16.20 -7.64 -5.24
N THR A 142 16.70 -7.96 -6.45
CA THR A 142 17.30 -6.94 -7.32
C THR A 142 16.19 -6.14 -8.01
N PRO A 143 16.05 -4.84 -7.72
CA PRO A 143 15.00 -4.01 -8.31
C PRO A 143 15.16 -3.96 -9.84
N GLY A 144 14.06 -4.12 -10.58
CA GLY A 144 14.07 -3.91 -12.01
C GLY A 144 14.06 -2.41 -12.30
N ALA A 145 14.93 -1.92 -13.19
CA ALA A 145 14.90 -0.51 -13.59
C ALA A 145 13.73 -0.18 -14.55
N GLN A 146 13.05 -1.20 -15.10
CA GLN A 146 12.06 -1.03 -16.17
C GLN A 146 10.75 -1.80 -15.89
N PRO A 147 9.58 -1.20 -16.12
CA PRO A 147 8.27 -1.83 -15.92
C PRO A 147 8.09 -3.18 -16.66
N THR A 148 8.65 -3.32 -17.86
CA THR A 148 8.62 -4.58 -18.64
C THR A 148 9.39 -5.71 -17.96
N SER A 149 10.49 -5.38 -17.27
CA SER A 149 11.28 -6.36 -16.51
C SER A 149 10.53 -6.84 -15.27
N LEU A 150 9.71 -5.96 -14.64
CA LEU A 150 8.91 -6.31 -13.49
C LEU A 150 7.80 -7.30 -13.87
N ARG A 151 7.03 -7.02 -14.93
CA ARG A 151 5.96 -7.91 -15.40
C ARG A 151 6.48 -9.34 -15.64
N LYS A 152 7.61 -9.48 -16.34
CA LYS A 152 8.21 -10.79 -16.62
C LYS A 152 8.59 -11.53 -15.33
N LYS A 153 9.22 -10.84 -14.38
CA LYS A 153 9.56 -11.42 -13.06
C LYS A 153 8.32 -11.89 -12.30
N LEU A 154 7.26 -11.07 -12.30
CA LEU A 154 6.02 -11.37 -11.59
C LEU A 154 5.24 -12.51 -12.26
N LEU A 155 5.12 -12.53 -13.59
CA LEU A 155 4.52 -13.65 -14.31
C LEU A 155 5.22 -14.97 -13.95
N TYR A 156 6.55 -15.01 -13.99
CA TYR A 156 7.28 -16.22 -13.63
C TYR A 156 7.06 -16.62 -12.16
N ARG A 157 7.20 -15.66 -11.23
CA ARG A 157 7.01 -15.90 -9.79
C ARG A 157 5.59 -16.41 -9.47
N ASP A 158 4.59 -15.84 -10.13
CA ASP A 158 3.16 -16.11 -9.91
C ASP A 158 2.66 -17.23 -10.85
N GLN A 159 3.57 -17.99 -11.47
CA GLN A 159 3.26 -19.14 -12.34
C GLN A 159 2.27 -18.81 -13.46
N TYR A 160 2.42 -17.61 -14.03
CA TYR A 160 1.60 -17.07 -15.12
C TYR A 160 0.12 -17.00 -14.78
N ARG A 161 -0.21 -16.85 -13.49
CA ARG A 161 -1.58 -16.82 -12.98
C ARG A 161 -1.85 -15.56 -12.18
N CYS A 162 -3.12 -15.20 -12.10
CA CYS A 162 -3.58 -14.27 -11.10
C CYS A 162 -3.42 -14.90 -9.73
N VAL A 163 -2.71 -14.22 -8.82
CA VAL A 163 -2.48 -14.74 -7.44
C VAL A 163 -3.75 -14.85 -6.61
N LEU A 164 -4.84 -14.19 -7.04
CA LEU A 164 -6.09 -14.10 -6.29
C LEU A 164 -7.16 -15.06 -6.82
N THR A 165 -7.25 -15.21 -8.14
CA THR A 165 -8.30 -16.01 -8.79
C THR A 165 -7.77 -17.30 -9.43
N GLY A 166 -6.46 -17.43 -9.62
CA GLY A 166 -5.84 -18.57 -10.30
C GLY A 166 -5.98 -18.57 -11.82
N LEU A 167 -6.67 -17.57 -12.40
CA LEU A 167 -6.84 -17.40 -13.85
C LEU A 167 -5.48 -17.28 -14.54
N ILE A 168 -5.34 -17.91 -15.70
CA ILE A 168 -4.08 -18.00 -16.46
C ILE A 168 -3.96 -16.78 -17.39
N ASP A 169 -2.74 -16.24 -17.51
CA ASP A 169 -2.41 -15.19 -18.46
C ASP A 169 -2.53 -15.69 -19.90
N ARG A 170 -3.51 -15.15 -20.64
CA ARG A 170 -3.81 -15.54 -22.02
C ARG A 170 -2.60 -15.44 -22.94
N ALA A 171 -1.93 -14.29 -22.93
CA ALA A 171 -0.76 -14.05 -23.78
C ALA A 171 0.41 -15.00 -23.48
N SER A 172 0.56 -15.45 -22.23
CA SER A 172 1.58 -16.44 -21.87
C SER A 172 1.21 -17.85 -22.33
N LEU A 173 -0.09 -18.20 -22.32
CA LEU A 173 -0.58 -19.47 -22.84
C LEU A 173 -0.41 -19.55 -24.36
N ASP A 174 -0.81 -18.51 -25.10
CA ASP A 174 -0.65 -18.44 -26.55
C ASP A 174 0.82 -18.64 -26.96
N LYS A 175 1.76 -18.00 -26.24
CA LYS A 175 3.21 -18.19 -26.45
C LYS A 175 3.70 -19.58 -26.10
N ALA A 176 3.10 -20.24 -25.12
CA ALA A 176 3.44 -21.62 -24.75
C ALA A 176 2.98 -22.62 -25.82
N GLU A 177 1.88 -22.33 -26.53
CA GLU A 177 1.46 -23.12 -27.71
C GLU A 177 2.46 -23.00 -28.86
N GLU A 178 2.95 -21.78 -29.11
CA GLU A 178 3.93 -21.51 -30.16
C GLU A 178 5.33 -22.04 -29.83
N THR A 179 5.74 -21.96 -28.56
CA THR A 179 7.10 -22.27 -28.09
C THR A 179 7.12 -23.04 -26.75
N PRO A 180 6.71 -24.32 -26.72
CA PRO A 180 6.52 -25.09 -25.48
C PRO A 180 7.78 -25.20 -24.61
N GLU A 181 8.95 -25.34 -25.23
CA GLU A 181 10.26 -25.40 -24.56
C GLU A 181 10.59 -24.15 -23.71
N LEU A 182 10.00 -22.99 -24.00
CA LEU A 182 10.22 -21.76 -23.23
C LEU A 182 9.30 -21.61 -22.02
N PHE A 183 8.22 -22.39 -21.99
CA PHE A 183 7.16 -22.30 -20.98
C PHE A 183 6.79 -23.69 -20.44
N PRO A 184 7.74 -24.45 -19.86
CA PRO A 184 7.51 -25.84 -19.45
C PRO A 184 6.34 -26.00 -18.46
N ASP A 185 6.14 -25.00 -17.58
CA ASP A 185 5.05 -25.01 -16.59
C ASP A 185 3.66 -24.90 -17.26
N LEU A 186 3.56 -24.11 -18.35
CA LEU A 186 2.32 -23.96 -19.11
C LEU A 186 2.16 -25.02 -20.21
N ALA A 187 3.26 -25.56 -20.73
CA ALA A 187 3.28 -26.56 -21.79
C ALA A 187 2.43 -27.80 -21.46
N SER A 188 2.37 -28.17 -20.18
CA SER A 188 1.53 -29.27 -19.69
C SER A 188 0.03 -29.04 -19.89
N LEU A 189 -0.42 -27.78 -19.93
CA LEU A 189 -1.82 -27.38 -20.11
C LEU A 189 -2.23 -27.30 -21.59
N VAL A 190 -1.25 -27.21 -22.50
CA VAL A 190 -1.47 -27.08 -23.95
C VAL A 190 -1.02 -28.30 -24.75
N ALA A 191 -0.57 -29.36 -24.07
CA ALA A 191 -0.17 -30.60 -24.73
C ALA A 191 -1.33 -31.20 -25.55
N PRO A 192 -1.07 -31.92 -26.68
CA PRO A 192 -2.12 -32.46 -27.55
C PRO A 192 -3.15 -33.37 -26.85
N GLN A 193 -2.77 -33.93 -25.70
CA GLN A 193 -3.59 -34.84 -24.89
C GLN A 193 -4.29 -34.11 -23.72
N ALA A 194 -3.98 -32.84 -23.48
CA ALA A 194 -4.51 -32.08 -22.35
C ALA A 194 -5.98 -31.73 -22.62
N PRO A 195 -6.84 -31.75 -21.59
CA PRO A 195 -8.18 -31.19 -21.72
C PRO A 195 -8.06 -29.70 -22.05
N ALA A 196 -8.83 -29.25 -23.05
CA ALA A 196 -8.88 -27.84 -23.42
C ALA A 196 -9.14 -26.98 -22.17
N VAL A 197 -8.28 -25.99 -21.94
CA VAL A 197 -8.48 -25.03 -20.84
C VAL A 197 -9.77 -24.26 -21.14
N PRO A 198 -10.80 -24.34 -20.27
CA PRO A 198 -12.01 -23.55 -20.47
C PRO A 198 -11.65 -22.07 -20.58
N GLY A 199 -12.23 -21.36 -21.55
CA GLY A 199 -11.93 -19.94 -21.76
C GLY A 199 -12.22 -19.07 -20.52
N GLU A 200 -13.08 -19.55 -19.62
CA GLU A 200 -13.40 -18.96 -18.32
C GLU A 200 -12.22 -18.98 -17.33
N LEU A 201 -11.20 -19.81 -17.57
CA LEU A 201 -9.97 -19.86 -16.77
C LEU A 201 -8.87 -18.94 -17.31
N LEU A 202 -9.13 -18.17 -18.38
CA LEU A 202 -8.16 -17.27 -19.01
C LEU A 202 -8.48 -15.81 -18.70
N SER A 203 -7.46 -15.00 -18.46
CA SER A 203 -7.57 -13.56 -18.26
C SER A 203 -6.35 -12.86 -18.83
N ASP A 204 -6.53 -11.60 -19.24
CA ASP A 204 -5.40 -10.69 -19.35
C ASP A 204 -4.99 -10.29 -17.92
N LEU A 205 -3.72 -10.50 -17.59
CA LEU A 205 -3.20 -10.13 -16.27
C LEU A 205 -2.49 -8.78 -16.32
N GLU A 206 -2.49 -8.09 -15.20
CA GLU A 206 -1.82 -6.82 -14.98
C GLU A 206 -0.92 -6.89 -13.75
N VAL A 207 0.05 -5.98 -13.68
CA VAL A 207 0.88 -5.82 -12.49
C VAL A 207 0.13 -4.93 -11.51
N ALA A 208 -0.33 -5.51 -10.40
CA ALA A 208 -0.82 -4.77 -9.25
C ALA A 208 0.35 -4.43 -8.33
N HIS A 209 0.51 -3.14 -8.01
CA HIS A 209 1.52 -2.71 -7.04
C HIS A 209 0.88 -2.65 -5.65
N ILE A 210 1.57 -3.16 -4.63
CA ILE A 210 1.12 -3.06 -3.23
C ILE A 210 1.19 -1.60 -2.80
N ILE A 211 2.36 -0.97 -2.91
CA ILE A 211 2.55 0.47 -2.75
C ILE A 211 2.47 1.09 -4.15
N SER A 212 1.38 1.81 -4.41
CA SER A 212 1.04 2.35 -5.74
C SER A 212 1.58 3.77 -5.97
N GLN A 213 2.07 4.44 -4.93
CA GLN A 213 2.51 5.84 -4.98
C GLN A 213 3.98 6.00 -4.58
N SER A 214 4.57 7.10 -5.06
CA SER A 214 5.92 7.51 -4.69
C SER A 214 6.05 7.64 -3.18
N LEU A 215 7.06 6.97 -2.62
CA LEU A 215 7.38 7.01 -1.20
C LEU A 215 8.17 8.25 -0.78
N THR A 216 8.70 8.99 -1.76
CA THR A 216 9.53 10.18 -1.56
C THR A 216 8.75 11.47 -1.68
N ASP A 217 7.51 11.42 -2.19
CA ASP A 217 6.70 12.62 -2.33
C ASP A 217 6.36 13.17 -0.95
N GLY A 218 6.52 14.49 -0.80
CA GLY A 218 6.22 15.18 0.43
C GLY A 218 4.72 15.13 0.74
N ILE A 219 4.37 14.88 2.01
CA ILE A 219 2.98 14.98 2.46
C ILE A 219 2.71 16.44 2.81
N GLY A 220 2.16 17.20 1.85
CA GLY A 220 1.77 18.58 2.06
C GLY A 220 0.46 18.73 2.85
N GLY A 221 0.06 19.99 3.10
CA GLY A 221 -1.26 20.30 3.64
C GLY A 221 -1.38 20.38 5.16
N LEU A 222 -0.24 20.42 5.86
CA LEU A 222 -0.13 20.72 7.28
C LEU A 222 -0.06 22.23 7.51
N SER A 223 -0.49 22.70 8.69
CA SER A 223 -0.19 24.06 9.14
C SER A 223 1.28 24.23 9.50
N GLU A 224 1.74 25.47 9.72
CA GLU A 224 3.12 25.74 10.15
C GLU A 224 3.43 25.09 11.52
N ALA A 225 2.51 25.21 12.48
CA ALA A 225 2.68 24.62 13.82
C ALA A 225 2.73 23.08 13.76
N ALA A 226 1.86 22.46 12.97
CA ALA A 226 1.88 21.01 12.76
C ALA A 226 3.15 20.57 12.02
N THR A 227 3.59 21.33 11.00
CA THR A 227 4.83 21.04 10.27
C THR A 227 6.05 21.10 11.17
N ALA A 228 6.15 22.11 12.06
CA ALA A 228 7.26 22.24 12.99
C ALA A 228 7.34 21.08 13.99
N LYS A 229 6.19 20.51 14.39
CA LYS A 229 6.12 19.36 15.31
C LYS A 229 6.29 18.01 14.61
N LEU A 230 5.98 17.93 13.32
CA LEU A 230 5.88 16.68 12.54
C LEU A 230 6.85 16.67 11.35
N ASP A 231 7.92 17.46 11.40
CA ASP A 231 8.94 17.58 10.36
C ASP A 231 9.58 16.22 10.00
N TRP A 232 9.68 15.34 10.99
CA TRP A 232 10.15 13.97 10.84
C TRP A 232 9.30 13.14 9.86
N ALA A 233 8.03 13.50 9.67
CA ALA A 233 7.04 12.80 8.85
C ALA A 233 6.95 13.35 7.41
N SER A 234 8.05 13.89 6.91
CA SER A 234 8.10 14.59 5.62
C SER A 234 7.77 13.73 4.39
N SER A 235 7.64 12.41 4.50
CA SER A 235 7.35 11.52 3.37
C SER A 235 6.53 10.29 3.76
N ALA A 236 5.87 9.69 2.77
CA ALA A 236 5.16 8.42 2.92
C ALA A 236 6.06 7.29 3.46
N SER A 237 7.31 7.19 2.98
CA SER A 237 8.27 6.21 3.54
C SER A 237 8.48 6.37 5.04
N ALA A 238 8.64 7.60 5.53
CA ALA A 238 8.85 7.83 6.96
C ALA A 238 7.67 7.37 7.82
N ILE A 239 6.43 7.62 7.35
CA ILE A 239 5.22 7.14 8.03
C ILE A 239 5.13 5.61 8.00
N LEU A 240 5.35 5.01 6.82
CA LEU A 240 5.32 3.56 6.66
C LEU A 240 6.39 2.85 7.50
N ASP A 241 7.62 3.38 7.55
CA ASP A 241 8.72 2.79 8.32
C ASP A 241 8.36 2.74 9.81
N ARG A 242 7.80 3.83 10.32
CA ARG A 242 7.42 3.93 11.73
C ARG A 242 6.21 3.09 12.07
N PHE A 243 5.20 3.09 11.21
CA PHE A 243 4.00 2.28 11.42
C PHE A 243 4.31 0.79 11.32
N SER A 244 5.13 0.38 10.35
CA SER A 244 5.46 -1.03 10.11
C SER A 244 6.55 -1.55 11.04
N GLY A 245 7.43 -0.68 11.55
CA GLY A 245 8.66 -1.11 12.24
C GLY A 245 9.68 -1.77 11.31
N ILE A 246 9.54 -1.58 10.00
CA ILE A 246 10.40 -2.15 8.95
C ILE A 246 11.01 -0.99 8.16
N ASP A 247 12.28 -1.11 7.77
CA ASP A 247 12.88 -0.18 6.80
C ASP A 247 12.37 -0.51 5.39
N ILE A 248 11.33 0.19 4.94
CA ILE A 248 10.69 -0.04 3.65
C ILE A 248 11.64 0.31 2.51
N LYS A 249 12.51 1.30 2.68
CA LYS A 249 13.51 1.64 1.66
C LYS A 249 14.48 0.49 1.50
N LEU A 250 14.98 -0.09 2.58
CA LEU A 250 15.84 -1.27 2.49
C LEU A 250 15.10 -2.46 1.86
N LEU A 251 13.85 -2.70 2.28
CA LEU A 251 13.03 -3.80 1.77
C LEU A 251 12.78 -3.72 0.25
N LEU A 252 12.55 -2.51 -0.26
CA LEU A 252 12.28 -2.26 -1.68
C LEU A 252 13.55 -2.06 -2.52
N GLY A 253 14.75 -2.13 -1.92
CA GLY A 253 16.00 -1.84 -2.61
C GLY A 253 16.15 -0.37 -3.01
N GLY A 254 15.66 0.53 -2.16
CA GLY A 254 15.68 1.99 -2.30
C GLY A 254 14.27 2.56 -2.47
N THR A 255 14.13 3.53 -3.37
CA THR A 255 12.85 4.16 -3.73
C THR A 255 12.19 3.49 -4.94
N ASN A 256 12.68 2.31 -5.34
CA ASN A 256 12.24 1.65 -6.55
C ASN A 256 10.93 0.88 -6.30
N LEU A 257 9.81 1.49 -6.68
CA LEU A 257 8.49 0.86 -6.65
C LEU A 257 8.39 -0.37 -7.57
N HIS A 258 9.26 -0.48 -8.58
CA HIS A 258 9.32 -1.62 -9.51
C HIS A 258 10.16 -2.80 -8.97
N SER A 259 10.00 -3.09 -7.68
CA SER A 259 10.49 -4.31 -7.05
C SER A 259 9.45 -5.42 -7.18
N ALA A 260 9.90 -6.65 -7.45
CA ALA A 260 9.01 -7.81 -7.45
C ALA A 260 8.36 -8.01 -6.07
N ILE A 261 8.99 -7.56 -4.99
CA ILE A 261 8.42 -7.59 -3.63
C ILE A 261 7.19 -6.68 -3.51
N ASN A 262 7.14 -5.59 -4.29
CA ASN A 262 6.07 -4.60 -4.24
C ASN A 262 4.94 -4.86 -5.26
N GLY A 263 4.87 -6.04 -5.88
CA GLY A 263 3.82 -6.30 -6.86
C GLY A 263 3.47 -7.76 -7.03
N PHE A 264 2.37 -7.99 -7.72
CA PHE A 264 1.86 -9.31 -8.09
C PHE A 264 1.00 -9.24 -9.36
N MET A 265 0.82 -10.39 -10.00
CA MET A 265 -0.06 -10.52 -11.15
C MET A 265 -1.52 -10.65 -10.72
N ALA A 266 -2.37 -9.79 -11.26
CA ALA A 266 -3.80 -9.77 -10.97
C ALA A 266 -4.62 -9.70 -12.26
N SER A 267 -5.77 -10.37 -12.31
CA SER A 267 -6.79 -10.08 -13.32
C SER A 267 -7.37 -8.68 -13.10
N LEU A 268 -7.88 -8.03 -14.15
CA LEU A 268 -8.40 -6.66 -14.10
C LEU A 268 -9.40 -6.41 -12.94
N GLU A 269 -10.36 -7.31 -12.74
CA GLU A 269 -11.36 -7.18 -11.67
C GLU A 269 -10.72 -7.24 -10.28
N ALA A 270 -9.87 -8.24 -10.05
CA ALA A 270 -9.17 -8.43 -8.79
C ALA A 270 -8.21 -7.27 -8.48
N HIS A 271 -7.54 -6.72 -9.50
CA HIS A 271 -6.72 -5.52 -9.39
C HIS A 271 -7.55 -4.30 -8.97
N ALA A 272 -8.71 -4.08 -9.61
CA ALA A 272 -9.60 -2.97 -9.27
C ALA A 272 -10.14 -3.07 -7.84
N LEU A 273 -10.50 -4.28 -7.38
CA LEU A 273 -10.91 -4.52 -5.99
C LEU A 273 -9.77 -4.21 -5.01
N PHE A 274 -8.53 -4.57 -5.36
CA PHE A 274 -7.34 -4.29 -4.54
C PHE A 274 -7.05 -2.79 -4.43
N ASP A 275 -7.07 -2.07 -5.56
CA ASP A 275 -6.82 -0.62 -5.63
C ASP A 275 -7.83 0.21 -4.83
N ARG A 276 -9.05 -0.32 -4.65
CA ARG A 276 -10.12 0.27 -3.84
C ARG A 276 -10.03 -0.08 -2.35
N LEU A 277 -9.12 -0.98 -1.98
CA LEU A 277 -9.02 -1.57 -0.64
C LEU A 277 -10.29 -2.34 -0.23
N ASP A 278 -10.97 -2.98 -1.20
CA ASP A 278 -12.17 -3.78 -0.95
C ASP A 278 -11.84 -5.11 -0.25
N PHE A 279 -10.56 -5.52 -0.30
CA PHE A 279 -10.00 -6.62 0.49
C PHE A 279 -8.56 -6.31 0.88
N CYS A 280 -8.00 -7.12 1.79
CA CYS A 280 -6.59 -7.04 2.17
C CYS A 280 -5.91 -8.41 2.03
N LEU A 281 -4.59 -8.38 1.81
CA LEU A 281 -3.76 -9.57 1.83
C LEU A 281 -3.31 -9.84 3.26
N ILE A 282 -3.47 -11.08 3.72
CA ILE A 282 -2.93 -11.54 4.99
C ILE A 282 -1.77 -12.50 4.75
N GLN A 283 -0.84 -12.56 5.70
CA GLN A 283 0.26 -13.52 5.62
C GLN A 283 -0.31 -14.94 5.58
N ALA A 284 0.06 -15.71 4.56
CA ALA A 284 -0.29 -17.11 4.47
C ALA A 284 0.28 -17.84 5.70
N ARG A 285 -0.58 -18.59 6.42
CA ARG A 285 -0.11 -19.47 7.49
C ARG A 285 0.72 -20.56 6.83
N VAL A 286 2.04 -20.52 7.03
CA VAL A 286 2.91 -21.62 6.62
C VAL A 286 2.53 -22.78 7.52
N HIS A 287 1.77 -23.74 6.99
CA HIS A 287 1.66 -25.04 7.62
C HIS A 287 3.05 -25.67 7.53
N SER A 288 3.77 -25.68 8.65
CA SER A 288 4.96 -26.50 8.81
C SER A 288 4.52 -27.95 8.57
N PHE A 289 4.91 -28.50 7.42
CA PHE A 289 4.84 -29.94 7.16
C PHE A 289 5.99 -30.65 7.88
#